data_AF-A0A822Y5L4-F1
#
_entry.id   AF-A0A822Y5L4-F1
#
_cell.length_a   1.000
_cell.length_b   1.000
_cell.length_c   1.000
_cell.angle_alpha   90.00
_cell.angle_beta   90.00
_cell.angle_gamma   90.00
#
_symmetry.space_group_name_H-M   'P 1'
#
loop_
_entity.id
_entity.type
_entity.pdbx_description
1 polymer ?
#
loop_
_entity_poly.entity_id
_entity_poly.type
_entity_poly.pdbx_seq_one_letter_code
_entity_poly.pdbx_strand_id
1 'polypeptide(L)'
;MTKKLPSDFVINLDNGDPKMSKPYWQKMGDKCTVVIFVWQSLSYVSDITNLCWFLESELAEEIRRLHYLVANTETEGRYIVVGTGSTQLFQAALYALSSPDSVEPINIVSVVPYYSVSFLTISLYTLAVN
;
A
#
# COMPACT_ATOMS: atom_id res chain seq x y z
N MET A 1 -15.15 4.28 32.88
CA MET A 1 -13.95 4.14 33.75
C MET A 1 -12.75 4.71 33.01
N THR A 2 -12.27 5.90 33.41
CA THR A 2 -11.01 6.46 32.92
C THR A 2 -9.85 5.75 33.60
N LYS A 3 -9.14 4.91 32.85
CA LYS A 3 -7.93 4.25 33.35
C LYS A 3 -6.87 5.33 33.58
N LYS A 4 -6.45 5.55 34.83
CA LYS A 4 -5.38 6.49 35.17
C LYS A 4 -4.06 5.89 34.67
N LEU A 5 -3.40 6.60 33.75
CA LEU A 5 -2.10 6.16 33.24
C LEU A 5 -1.00 6.48 34.28
N PRO A 6 0.04 5.63 34.38
CA PRO A 6 1.24 5.94 35.15
C PRO A 6 1.88 7.27 34.72
N SER A 7 2.57 7.96 35.62
CA SER A 7 3.25 9.23 35.32
C SER A 7 4.44 9.07 34.37
N ASP A 8 5.02 7.87 34.32
CA ASP A 8 6.10 7.45 33.43
C ASP A 8 5.59 6.80 32.14
N PHE A 9 4.29 6.85 31.88
CA PHE A 9 3.72 6.31 30.66
C PHE A 9 4.20 7.10 29.44
N VAL A 10 4.88 6.40 28.53
CA VAL A 10 5.39 6.99 27.29
C VAL A 10 4.26 7.08 26.27
N ILE A 11 3.96 8.32 25.85
CA ILE A 11 3.07 8.57 24.71
C ILE A 11 3.92 8.46 23.43
N ASN A 12 3.78 7.34 22.72
CA ASN A 12 4.48 7.10 21.48
C ASN A 12 3.68 7.67 20.28
N LEU A 13 4.24 8.69 19.63
CA LEU A 13 3.71 9.31 18.40
C LEU A 13 4.71 9.21 17.24
N ASP A 14 5.70 8.33 17.35
CA ASP A 14 6.77 8.16 16.36
C ASP A 14 6.26 7.45 15.10
N ASN A 15 5.34 6.50 15.26
CA ASN A 15 4.69 5.81 14.16
C ASN A 15 3.34 6.45 13.80
N GLY A 16 3.09 6.58 12.50
CA GLY A 16 1.79 6.96 11.94
C GLY A 16 0.76 5.83 11.98
N ASP A 17 0.73 5.00 13.03
CA ASP A 17 -0.21 3.88 13.15
C ASP A 17 -1.67 4.41 13.25
N PRO A 18 -2.55 4.11 12.28
CA PRO A 18 -3.83 4.81 12.10
C PRO A 18 -4.94 4.31 13.05
N LYS A 19 -4.60 4.06 14.33
CA LYS A 19 -5.56 3.58 15.35
C LYS A 19 -6.76 4.51 15.56
N MET A 20 -6.63 5.78 15.16
CA MET A 20 -7.71 6.77 15.23
C MET A 20 -8.97 6.35 14.44
N SER A 21 -8.84 5.53 13.40
CA SER A 21 -9.97 5.04 12.60
C SER A 21 -10.75 3.91 13.28
N LYS A 22 -10.21 3.30 14.34
CA LYS A 22 -10.83 2.12 14.99
C LYS A 22 -12.28 2.37 15.46
N PRO A 23 -12.62 3.49 16.12
CA PRO A 23 -14.00 3.73 16.56
C PRO A 23 -14.99 3.88 15.41
N TYR A 24 -14.55 4.37 14.25
CA TYR A 24 -15.40 4.44 13.05
C TYR A 24 -15.77 3.02 12.60
N TRP A 25 -14.77 2.14 12.43
CA TRP A 25 -15.01 0.76 12.00
C TRP A 25 -15.83 -0.05 12.99
N GLN A 26 -15.65 0.17 14.30
CA GLN A 26 -16.49 -0.46 15.33
C GLN A 26 -17.96 -0.07 15.23
N LYS A 27 -18.27 1.17 14.83
CA LYS A 27 -19.65 1.64 14.63
C LYS A 27 -20.31 1.06 13.38
N MET A 28 -19.53 0.57 12.41
CA MET A 28 -20.08 -0.06 11.21
C MET A 28 -20.77 -1.39 11.51
N GLY A 29 -20.49 -2.01 12.66
CA GLY A 29 -21.08 -3.29 13.07
C GLY A 29 -20.83 -4.35 12.00
N ASP A 30 -21.88 -5.11 11.67
CA ASP A 30 -21.79 -6.24 10.73
C ASP A 30 -21.69 -5.83 9.25
N LYS A 31 -21.83 -4.52 8.93
CA LYS A 31 -21.80 -4.02 7.54
C LYS A 31 -20.47 -4.27 6.84
N CYS A 32 -19.40 -4.43 7.60
CA CYS A 32 -18.05 -4.66 7.08
C CYS A 32 -17.53 -6.06 7.47
N THR A 33 -18.40 -6.97 7.89
CA THR A 33 -18.02 -8.36 8.17
C THR A 33 -17.68 -9.08 6.87
N VAL A 34 -16.49 -9.69 6.83
CA VAL A 34 -16.04 -10.52 5.71
C VAL A 34 -16.05 -11.97 6.17
N VAL A 35 -16.72 -12.83 5.41
CA VAL A 35 -16.70 -14.29 5.59
C VAL A 35 -15.85 -14.88 4.50
N ILE A 36 -14.76 -15.55 4.88
CA ILE A 36 -13.85 -16.21 3.94
C ILE A 36 -14.05 -17.72 4.08
N PHE A 37 -14.43 -18.39 3.00
CA PHE A 37 -14.59 -19.85 3.01
C PHE A 37 -13.25 -20.55 2.84
N VAL A 38 -13.12 -21.77 3.36
CA VAL A 38 -11.86 -22.55 3.33
C VAL A 38 -11.37 -22.82 1.90
N TRP A 39 -12.29 -22.93 0.95
CA TRP A 39 -11.97 -23.16 -0.47
C TRP A 39 -11.82 -21.87 -1.28
N GLN A 40 -12.07 -20.70 -0.67
CA GLN A 40 -11.97 -19.42 -1.35
C GLN A 40 -10.50 -19.08 -1.62
N SER A 41 -10.21 -18.57 -2.82
CA SER A 41 -8.89 -18.06 -3.21
C SER A 41 -7.73 -19.07 -3.05
N LEU A 42 -7.99 -20.37 -3.30
CA LEU A 42 -6.94 -21.40 -3.34
C LEU A 42 -6.06 -21.35 -4.62
N SER A 43 -6.57 -20.74 -5.69
CA SER A 43 -5.83 -20.53 -6.92
C SER A 43 -4.77 -19.44 -6.70
N TYR A 44 -3.58 -19.61 -7.29
CA TYR A 44 -2.61 -18.52 -7.39
C TYR A 44 -3.09 -17.38 -8.30
N VAL A 45 -3.93 -17.71 -9.29
CA VAL A 45 -4.39 -16.76 -10.32
C VAL A 45 -5.80 -16.27 -9.99
N SER A 46 -5.97 -14.95 -9.99
CA SER A 46 -7.27 -14.28 -9.82
C SER A 46 -7.91 -14.03 -11.19
N ASP A 47 -7.20 -13.36 -12.11
CA ASP A 47 -7.67 -13.07 -13.46
C ASP A 47 -6.50 -13.06 -14.46
N ILE A 48 -6.34 -14.14 -15.22
CA ILE A 48 -5.25 -14.28 -16.19
C ILE A 48 -5.31 -13.26 -17.35
N THR A 49 -6.46 -12.62 -17.57
CA THR A 49 -6.63 -11.62 -18.64
C THR A 49 -6.14 -10.24 -18.21
N ASN A 50 -5.94 -10.03 -16.90
CA ASN A 50 -5.42 -8.80 -16.35
C ASN A 50 -3.88 -8.79 -16.37
N LEU A 51 -3.29 -7.61 -16.63
CA LEU A 51 -1.85 -7.41 -16.53
C LEU A 51 -1.34 -7.78 -15.13
N CYS A 52 -2.10 -7.38 -14.10
CA CYS A 52 -1.86 -7.81 -12.72
C CYS A 52 -2.72 -9.05 -12.44
N TRP A 53 -2.28 -10.22 -12.88
CA TRP A 53 -3.11 -11.45 -12.87
C TRP A 53 -3.48 -11.98 -11.47
N PHE A 54 -2.82 -11.47 -10.43
CA PHE A 54 -3.10 -11.73 -9.01
C PHE A 54 -3.96 -10.63 -8.36
N LEU A 55 -4.52 -9.71 -9.15
CA LEU A 55 -5.51 -8.73 -8.69
C LEU A 55 -6.91 -9.34 -8.77
N GLU A 56 -7.58 -9.44 -7.63
CA GLU A 56 -9.01 -9.79 -7.56
C GLU A 56 -9.86 -8.74 -8.29
N SER A 57 -10.74 -9.20 -9.18
CA SER A 57 -11.56 -8.31 -10.04
C SER A 57 -12.50 -7.41 -9.23
N GLU A 58 -13.11 -7.94 -8.16
CA GLU A 58 -13.98 -7.16 -7.27
C GLU A 58 -13.22 -6.01 -6.59
N LEU A 59 -11.96 -6.25 -6.20
CA LEU A 59 -11.11 -5.21 -5.62
C LEU A 59 -10.77 -4.14 -6.67
N ALA A 60 -10.48 -4.54 -7.91
CA ALA A 60 -10.22 -3.60 -9.00
C ALA A 60 -11.42 -2.69 -9.29
N GLU A 61 -12.63 -3.23 -9.25
CA GLU A 61 -13.88 -2.47 -9.41
C GLU A 61 -14.09 -1.48 -8.27
N GLU A 62 -13.94 -1.92 -7.01
CA GLU A 62 -14.13 -1.04 -5.85
C GLU A 62 -13.04 0.04 -5.74
N ILE A 63 -11.79 -0.22 -6.15
CA ILE A 63 -10.76 0.81 -6.27
C ILE A 63 -11.17 1.90 -7.26
N ARG A 64 -11.64 1.52 -8.46
CA ARG A 64 -12.09 2.50 -9.48
C ARG A 64 -13.30 3.28 -8.99
N ARG A 65 -14.28 2.58 -8.41
CA ARG A 65 -15.49 3.20 -7.84
C ARG A 65 -15.15 4.19 -6.73
N LEU A 66 -14.23 3.85 -5.82
CA LEU A 66 -13.79 4.74 -4.76
C LEU A 66 -13.15 6.02 -5.33
N HIS A 67 -12.23 5.88 -6.28
CA HIS A 67 -11.56 7.03 -6.91
C HIS A 67 -12.53 7.91 -7.70
N TYR A 68 -13.51 7.30 -8.38
CA TYR A 68 -14.58 8.03 -9.05
C TYR A 68 -15.45 8.82 -8.07
N LEU A 69 -15.90 8.20 -6.98
CA LEU A 69 -16.79 8.83 -6.00
C LEU A 69 -16.11 9.94 -5.19
N VAL A 70 -14.84 9.75 -4.83
CA VAL A 70 -14.06 10.73 -4.06
C VAL A 70 -13.44 11.80 -4.99
N ALA A 71 -13.38 11.53 -6.30
CA ALA A 71 -12.82 12.40 -7.32
C ALA A 71 -11.38 12.85 -7.01
N ASN A 72 -10.56 11.95 -6.47
CA ASN A 72 -9.17 12.24 -6.09
C ASN A 72 -8.13 11.82 -7.14
N THR A 73 -8.48 10.94 -8.08
CA THR A 73 -7.57 10.43 -9.12
C THR A 73 -8.34 10.03 -10.38
N GLU A 74 -7.79 10.33 -11.56
CA GLU A 74 -8.28 9.82 -12.84
C GLU A 74 -7.88 8.36 -13.03
N THR A 75 -8.83 7.47 -13.31
CA THR A 75 -8.59 6.02 -13.45
C THR A 75 -8.75 5.51 -14.87
N GLU A 76 -9.34 6.30 -15.78
CA GLU A 76 -9.51 5.90 -17.18
C GLU A 76 -8.16 5.73 -17.88
N GLY A 77 -8.04 4.64 -18.66
CA GLY A 77 -6.82 4.30 -19.39
C GLY A 77 -5.63 3.87 -18.52
N ARG A 78 -5.82 3.62 -17.22
CA ARG A 78 -4.74 3.19 -16.30
C ARG A 78 -4.86 1.71 -15.91
N TYR A 79 -3.71 1.04 -15.86
CA TYR A 79 -3.58 -0.27 -15.22
C TYR A 79 -3.56 -0.12 -13.70
N ILE A 80 -4.13 -1.10 -12.99
CA ILE A 80 -4.06 -1.21 -11.54
C ILE A 80 -3.10 -2.36 -11.22
N VAL A 81 -2.10 -2.07 -10.38
CA VAL A 81 -1.19 -3.07 -9.82
C VAL A 81 -1.32 -3.02 -8.31
N VAL A 82 -1.49 -4.18 -7.68
CA VAL A 82 -1.56 -4.31 -6.22
C VAL A 82 -0.26 -4.82 -5.64
N GLY A 83 0.01 -4.48 -4.39
CA GLY A 83 1.16 -4.92 -3.63
C GLY A 83 0.88 -4.90 -2.14
N THR A 84 1.73 -5.58 -1.38
CA THR A 84 1.70 -5.65 0.09
C THR A 84 2.18 -4.32 0.67
N GLY A 85 1.27 -3.34 0.64
CA GLY A 85 1.53 -1.96 1.04
C GLY A 85 2.21 -1.14 -0.05
N SER A 86 2.10 0.18 0.09
CA SER A 86 2.72 1.14 -0.84
C SER A 86 4.25 1.07 -0.85
N THR A 87 4.88 0.57 0.23
CA THR A 87 6.33 0.33 0.28
C THR A 87 6.79 -0.62 -0.82
N GLN A 88 6.08 -1.75 -1.03
CA GLN A 88 6.41 -2.69 -2.10
C GLN A 88 6.18 -2.05 -3.48
N LEU A 89 5.06 -1.34 -3.65
CA LEU A 89 4.75 -0.68 -4.92
C LEU A 89 5.76 0.42 -5.26
N PHE A 90 6.26 1.16 -4.28
CA PHE A 90 7.31 2.17 -4.47
C PHE A 90 8.60 1.52 -4.98
N GLN A 91 9.04 0.41 -4.37
CA GLN A 91 10.21 -0.34 -4.84
C GLN A 91 10.01 -0.94 -6.23
N ALA A 92 8.84 -1.52 -6.50
CA ALA A 92 8.51 -2.07 -7.81
C ALA A 92 8.50 -0.99 -8.90
N ALA A 93 7.97 0.20 -8.60
CA ALA A 93 7.99 1.34 -9.51
C ALA A 93 9.42 1.83 -9.78
N LEU A 94 10.26 1.94 -8.74
CA LEU A 94 11.67 2.30 -8.91
C LEU A 94 12.39 1.27 -9.79
N TYR A 95 12.20 -0.03 -9.52
CA TYR A 95 12.80 -1.09 -10.32
C TYR A 95 12.32 -1.06 -11.78
N ALA A 96 11.02 -0.87 -12.02
CA ALA A 96 10.47 -0.83 -13.37
C ALA A 96 10.90 0.41 -14.18
N LEU A 97 11.24 1.51 -13.50
CA LEU A 97 11.77 2.74 -14.12
C LEU A 97 13.28 2.69 -14.34
N SER A 98 14.00 1.83 -13.62
CA SER A 98 15.42 1.56 -13.86
C SER A 98 15.58 0.80 -15.18
N SER A 99 16.50 1.24 -16.03
CA SER A 99 16.86 0.48 -17.23
C SER A 99 17.77 -0.70 -16.83
N PRO A 100 17.40 -1.96 -17.14
CA PRO A 100 18.23 -3.13 -16.82
C PRO A 100 19.54 -3.15 -17.61
N ASP A 101 19.61 -2.43 -18.73
CA ASP A 101 20.78 -2.35 -19.61
C ASP A 101 21.62 -1.09 -19.35
N SER A 102 21.27 -0.29 -18.34
CA SER A 102 22.04 0.90 -17.98
C SER A 102 23.35 0.52 -17.30
N VAL A 103 24.45 1.09 -17.80
CA VAL A 103 25.78 0.95 -17.19
C VAL A 103 25.88 1.77 -15.90
N GLU A 104 25.05 2.80 -15.75
CA GLU A 104 25.04 3.68 -14.58
C GLU A 104 23.71 3.54 -13.79
N PRO A 105 23.76 3.62 -12.46
CA PRO A 105 22.56 3.58 -11.63
C PRO A 105 21.68 4.82 -11.84
N ILE A 106 20.36 4.65 -11.73
CA ILE A 106 19.42 5.78 -11.79
C ILE A 106 19.50 6.61 -10.50
N ASN A 107 19.50 7.94 -10.66
CA ASN A 107 19.41 8.86 -9.53
C ASN A 107 17.98 8.94 -9.00
N ILE A 108 17.76 8.50 -7.76
CA ILE A 108 16.46 8.59 -7.08
C ILE A 108 16.54 9.69 -6.03
N VAL A 109 15.70 10.73 -6.17
CA VAL A 109 15.70 11.91 -5.30
C VAL A 109 14.29 12.24 -4.83
N SER A 110 14.20 12.89 -3.66
CA SER A 110 12.94 13.44 -3.12
C SER A 110 13.21 14.81 -2.49
N VAL A 111 12.28 15.75 -2.68
CA VAL A 111 12.43 17.13 -2.18
C VAL A 111 12.28 17.16 -0.66
N VAL A 112 13.15 17.90 0.04
CA VAL A 112 13.08 18.06 1.49
C VAL A 112 11.93 19.01 1.92
N PRO A 113 11.21 18.72 3.01
CA PRO A 113 11.28 17.49 3.82
C PRO A 113 10.60 16.31 3.13
N TYR A 114 11.25 15.13 3.18
CA TYR A 114 10.78 13.90 2.54
C TYR A 114 10.38 12.81 3.55
N TYR A 115 9.67 11.79 3.08
CA TYR A 115 9.34 10.62 3.88
C TYR A 115 10.59 9.79 4.19
N SER A 116 10.90 9.58 5.47
CA SER A 116 12.14 8.94 5.92
C SER A 116 12.33 7.52 5.38
N VAL A 117 11.24 6.76 5.21
CA VAL A 117 11.29 5.41 4.64
C VAL A 117 11.75 5.46 3.18
N SER A 118 11.39 6.49 2.41
CA SER A 118 11.88 6.62 1.03
C SER A 118 13.41 6.62 0.99
N PHE A 119 14.08 7.33 1.90
CA PHE A 119 15.54 7.34 2.01
C PHE A 119 16.13 5.96 2.34
N LEU A 120 15.54 5.25 3.32
CA LEU A 120 15.98 3.90 3.70
C LEU A 120 15.78 2.90 2.55
N THR A 121 14.63 2.95 1.89
CA THR A 121 14.27 2.07 0.77
C THR A 121 15.18 2.31 -0.43
N ILE A 122 15.51 3.56 -0.75
CA ILE A 122 16.45 3.91 -1.83
C ILE A 122 17.86 3.41 -1.49
N SER A 123 18.33 3.63 -0.26
CA SER A 123 19.66 3.20 0.17
C SER A 123 19.83 1.67 0.08
N LEU A 124 18.81 0.91 0.46
CA LEU A 124 18.81 -0.56 0.34
C LEU A 124 18.74 -1.02 -1.12
N TYR A 125 17.99 -0.32 -1.98
CA TYR A 125 17.94 -0.64 -3.41
C TYR A 125 19.31 -0.48 -4.06
N THR A 126 20.03 0.61 -3.80
CA THR A 126 21.39 0.82 -4.34
C THR A 126 22.38 -0.27 -3.90
N LEU A 127 22.21 -0.84 -2.71
CA LEU A 127 23.04 -1.95 -2.22
C LEU A 127 22.67 -3.31 -2.81
N ALA A 128 21.43 -3.52 -3.24
CA ALA A 128 20.97 -4.80 -3.79
C ALA A 128 21.27 -4.98 -5.29
N VAL A 129 21.60 -3.88 -5.99
CA VAL A 129 21.87 -3.86 -7.44
C VAL A 129 23.39 -3.78 -7.74
N ASN A 130 24.24 -3.76 -6.70
CA ASN A 130 25.70 -3.93 -6.78
C ASN A 130 26.12 -5.26 -6.16
#